data_AF-A0A1G8PSK3-F1
#
_entry.id   AF-A0A1G8PSK3-F1
#
_cell.length_a   1.000
_cell.length_b   1.000
_cell.length_c   1.000
_cell.angle_alpha   90.00
_cell.angle_beta   90.00
_cell.angle_gamma   90.00
#
_symmetry.space_group_name_H-M   'P 1'
#
loop_
_entity.id
_entity.type
_entity.pdbx_description
1 polymer ?
#
loop_
_entity_poly.entity_id
_entity_poly.type
_entity_poly.pdbx_seq_one_letter_code
_entity_poly.pdbx_strand_id
1 'polypeptide(L)'
;MSVEGLADVLADGLTVVFIGINPAPASVAIGHSFATPGNRFWPALHASGFTPTLMRPQQERDLLSFGLGITSIVRRPTSQAAQLTRQELADGGRDLAKRLAGIRSSWAAFLGVSGYRAAFDAPQAHPGLQPGTVGGAKVWVLPNPSGRNAHYPPAALAAEFTRLRRHARLPDRSTPE
;
A
#
# COMPACT_ATOMS: atom_id res chain seq x y z
N MET A 1 10.73 5.58 25.10
CA MET A 1 9.43 4.97 24.77
C MET A 1 9.45 4.64 23.29
N SER A 2 9.47 3.36 22.95
CA SER A 2 9.43 2.88 21.56
C SER A 2 8.12 3.36 20.96
N VAL A 3 8.16 4.24 19.95
CA VAL A 3 6.93 4.65 19.25
C VAL A 3 6.44 3.42 18.49
N GLU A 4 5.37 2.82 18.99
CA GLU A 4 4.73 1.65 18.41
C GLU A 4 4.22 2.04 17.01
N GLY A 5 4.52 1.22 16.00
CA GLY A 5 4.07 1.45 14.63
C GLY A 5 2.56 1.27 14.48
N LEU A 6 2.04 1.40 13.26
CA LEU A 6 0.66 1.00 12.99
C LEU A 6 0.54 -0.52 12.93
N ALA A 7 -0.58 -1.04 13.44
CA ALA A 7 -0.94 -2.44 13.30
C ALA A 7 -1.20 -2.79 11.83
N ASP A 8 -0.80 -3.99 11.43
CA ASP A 8 -1.11 -4.51 10.10
C ASP A 8 -2.61 -4.83 9.98
N VAL A 9 -3.16 -4.60 8.79
CA VAL A 9 -4.48 -5.10 8.37
C VAL A 9 -4.24 -6.25 7.41
N LEU A 10 -4.05 -7.45 7.96
CA LEU A 10 -3.75 -8.66 7.18
C LEU A 10 -4.61 -9.84 7.64
N ALA A 11 -4.91 -10.72 6.70
CA ALA A 11 -5.55 -12.02 6.89
C ALA A 11 -5.01 -13.00 5.84
N ASP A 12 -5.30 -14.29 5.99
CA ASP A 12 -4.90 -15.30 5.02
C ASP A 12 -5.64 -15.13 3.68
N GLY A 13 -4.96 -15.43 2.57
CA GLY A 13 -5.57 -15.52 1.25
C GLY A 13 -6.02 -14.18 0.64
N LEU A 14 -5.52 -13.05 1.13
CA LEU A 14 -5.88 -11.74 0.57
C LEU A 14 -5.52 -11.63 -0.92
N THR A 15 -6.42 -11.01 -1.69
CA THR A 15 -6.18 -10.77 -3.12
C THR A 15 -5.14 -9.66 -3.32
N VAL A 16 -5.25 -8.53 -2.61
CA VAL A 16 -4.32 -7.40 -2.75
C VAL A 16 -3.93 -6.86 -1.38
N VAL A 17 -2.63 -6.74 -1.12
CA VAL A 17 -2.09 -6.04 0.05
C VAL A 17 -1.47 -4.73 -0.41
N PHE A 18 -1.99 -3.60 0.07
CA PHE A 18 -1.44 -2.27 -0.17
C PHE A 18 -0.32 -1.98 0.83
N ILE A 19 0.84 -1.58 0.32
CA ILE A 19 2.08 -1.52 1.10
C ILE A 19 2.63 -0.10 1.04
N GLY A 20 2.53 0.62 2.17
CA GLY A 20 3.22 1.90 2.36
C GLY A 20 4.72 1.71 2.58
N ILE A 21 5.49 2.80 2.54
CA ILE A 21 6.91 2.76 2.89
C ILE A 21 7.05 2.54 4.41
N ASN A 22 6.51 3.47 5.19
CA ASN A 22 6.44 3.42 6.64
C ASN A 22 5.34 4.37 7.16
N PRO A 23 4.88 4.20 8.41
CA PRO A 23 3.86 5.08 8.99
C PRO A 23 4.37 6.51 9.18
N ALA A 24 3.56 7.50 8.81
CA ALA A 24 3.78 8.88 9.23
C ALA A 24 3.42 9.03 10.73
N PRO A 25 4.14 9.82 11.53
CA PRO A 25 3.84 10.06 12.94
C PRO A 25 2.39 10.52 13.18
N ALA A 26 1.85 11.34 12.28
CA ALA A 26 0.46 11.77 12.35
C ALA A 26 -0.53 10.62 12.13
N SER A 27 -0.26 9.68 11.22
CA SER A 27 -1.07 8.48 11.06
C SER A 27 -1.01 7.58 12.29
N VAL A 28 0.16 7.45 12.93
CA VAL A 28 0.33 6.72 14.19
C VAL A 28 -0.47 7.36 15.32
N ALA A 29 -0.41 8.69 15.44
CA ALA A 29 -1.18 9.43 16.44
C ALA A 29 -2.71 9.29 16.25
N ILE A 30 -3.17 9.19 14.99
CA ILE A 30 -4.57 8.92 14.66
C ILE A 30 -4.92 7.43 14.86
N GLY A 31 -3.93 6.54 14.81
CA GLY A 31 -4.10 5.09 14.94
C GLY A 31 -4.50 4.37 13.65
N HIS A 32 -4.48 5.04 12.49
CA HIS A 32 -4.98 4.49 11.23
C HIS A 32 -4.10 4.80 10.01
N SER A 33 -4.07 3.87 9.07
CA SER A 33 -3.26 3.98 7.85
C SER A 33 -3.78 5.10 6.95
N PHE A 34 -2.85 5.87 6.38
CA PHE A 34 -3.15 6.94 5.41
C PHE A 34 -4.17 7.99 5.92
N ALA A 35 -4.23 8.22 7.24
CA ALA A 35 -5.24 9.09 7.86
C ALA A 35 -4.92 10.60 7.83
N THR A 36 -3.75 11.00 7.32
CA THR A 36 -3.38 12.42 7.29
C THR A 36 -4.17 13.22 6.25
N PRO A 37 -4.55 14.48 6.53
CA PRO A 37 -5.17 15.36 5.54
C PRO A 37 -4.37 15.43 4.24
N GLY A 38 -5.07 15.37 3.11
CA GLY A 38 -4.46 15.41 1.78
C GLY A 38 -3.82 14.10 1.30
N ASN A 39 -3.78 13.03 2.12
CA ASN A 39 -3.46 11.70 1.61
C ASN A 39 -4.62 11.19 0.72
N ARG A 40 -4.28 10.73 -0.47
CA ARG A 40 -5.24 10.36 -1.52
C ARG A 40 -5.49 8.85 -1.61
N PHE A 41 -4.99 8.04 -0.67
CA PHE A 41 -5.16 6.58 -0.70
C PHE A 41 -6.63 6.18 -0.69
N TRP A 42 -7.38 6.61 0.32
CA TRP A 42 -8.80 6.26 0.47
C TRP A 42 -9.67 6.75 -0.71
N PRO A 43 -9.53 8.02 -1.18
CA PRO A 43 -10.19 8.47 -2.40
C PRO A 43 -9.83 7.67 -3.65
N ALA A 44 -8.53 7.36 -3.87
CA ALA A 44 -8.09 6.59 -5.03
C ALA A 44 -8.59 5.14 -4.98
N LEU A 45 -8.63 4.53 -3.80
CA LEU A 45 -9.14 3.18 -3.59
C LEU A 45 -10.62 3.08 -3.98
N HIS A 46 -11.44 4.04 -3.54
CA HIS A 46 -12.86 4.08 -3.91
C HIS A 46 -13.07 4.42 -5.39
N ALA A 47 -12.44 5.50 -5.88
CA ALA A 47 -12.62 5.97 -7.26
C ALA A 47 -12.13 4.97 -8.32
N SER A 48 -11.30 4.00 -7.92
CA SER A 48 -10.85 2.91 -8.80
C SER A 48 -11.71 1.65 -8.72
N GLY A 49 -12.74 1.64 -7.86
CA GLY A 49 -13.69 0.53 -7.76
C GLY A 49 -13.28 -0.58 -6.80
N PHE A 50 -12.24 -0.40 -5.95
CA PHE A 50 -11.90 -1.42 -4.96
C PHE A 50 -12.92 -1.52 -3.83
N THR A 51 -13.58 -0.42 -3.49
CA THR A 51 -14.56 -0.33 -2.39
C THR A 51 -15.86 0.31 -2.86
N PRO A 52 -17.01 -0.12 -2.30
CA PRO A 52 -18.32 0.38 -2.74
C PRO A 52 -18.59 1.82 -2.36
N THR A 53 -17.97 2.28 -1.27
CA THR A 53 -18.05 3.67 -0.82
C THR A 53 -16.66 4.20 -0.50
N LEU A 54 -16.57 5.52 -0.36
CA LEU A 54 -15.40 6.16 0.22
C LEU A 54 -15.31 5.80 1.71
N MET A 55 -14.39 4.90 2.03
CA MET A 55 -14.14 4.46 3.41
C MET A 55 -13.33 5.50 4.19
N ARG A 56 -13.64 5.64 5.48
CA ARG A 56 -12.81 6.40 6.43
C ARG A 56 -11.64 5.53 6.92
N PRO A 57 -10.50 6.10 7.33
CA PRO A 57 -9.36 5.34 7.85
C PRO A 57 -9.71 4.37 8.99
N GLN A 58 -10.65 4.75 9.86
CA GLN A 58 -11.15 3.92 10.96
C GLN A 58 -11.77 2.59 10.51
N GLN A 59 -12.20 2.52 9.25
CA GLN A 59 -12.84 1.35 8.65
C GLN A 59 -11.82 0.43 7.96
N GLU A 60 -10.51 0.66 8.13
CA GLU A 60 -9.47 -0.10 7.42
C GLU A 60 -9.57 -1.61 7.61
N ARG A 61 -10.06 -2.08 8.76
CA ARG A 61 -10.27 -3.53 9.00
C ARG A 61 -11.37 -4.14 8.13
N ASP A 62 -12.36 -3.35 7.70
CA ASP A 62 -13.44 -3.83 6.84
C ASP A 62 -12.91 -4.21 5.44
N LEU A 63 -11.71 -3.74 5.06
CA LEU A 63 -11.03 -4.12 3.81
C LEU A 63 -10.82 -5.63 3.68
N LEU A 64 -10.66 -6.33 4.81
CA LEU A 64 -10.45 -7.78 4.83
C LEU A 64 -11.64 -8.51 4.20
N SER A 65 -12.86 -8.00 4.36
CA SER A 65 -14.08 -8.58 3.74
C SER A 65 -14.07 -8.50 2.21
N PHE A 66 -13.27 -7.59 1.63
CA PHE A 66 -13.09 -7.43 0.19
C PHE A 66 -11.86 -8.18 -0.36
N GLY A 67 -11.16 -8.93 0.49
CA GLY A 67 -9.88 -9.55 0.16
C GLY A 67 -8.72 -8.54 0.05
N LEU A 68 -8.83 -7.39 0.73
CA LEU A 68 -7.85 -6.31 0.68
C LEU A 68 -7.15 -6.15 2.05
N GLY A 69 -5.87 -5.79 2.05
CA GLY A 69 -5.11 -5.54 3.27
C GLY A 69 -4.19 -4.32 3.17
N ILE A 70 -3.66 -3.90 4.32
CA ILE A 70 -2.72 -2.78 4.45
C ILE A 70 -1.55 -3.17 5.36
N THR A 71 -0.33 -2.83 4.93
CA THR A 71 0.88 -2.92 5.75
C THR A 71 1.91 -1.89 5.29
N SER A 72 3.13 -1.92 5.83
CA SER A 72 4.26 -1.10 5.39
C SER A 72 5.54 -1.92 5.25
N ILE A 73 6.50 -1.45 4.44
CA ILE A 73 7.83 -2.06 4.32
C ILE A 73 8.54 -2.00 5.69
N VAL A 74 8.58 -0.81 6.28
CA VAL A 74 9.23 -0.58 7.58
C VAL A 74 8.15 -0.17 8.59
N ARG A 75 8.18 -0.77 9.79
CA ARG A 75 7.21 -0.46 10.86
C ARG A 75 7.53 0.84 11.61
N ARG A 76 8.81 1.22 11.65
CA ARG A 76 9.29 2.41 12.37
C ARG A 76 8.67 3.70 11.79
N PRO A 77 7.98 4.51 12.59
CA PRO A 77 7.44 5.78 12.12
C PRO A 77 8.53 6.82 11.86
N THR A 78 8.42 7.56 10.75
CA THR A 78 9.30 8.71 10.44
C THR A 78 8.52 9.84 9.78
N SER A 79 8.89 11.09 10.05
CA SER A 79 8.20 12.24 9.46
C SER A 79 8.46 12.36 7.95
N GLN A 80 9.58 11.80 7.48
CA GLN A 80 9.93 11.72 6.07
C GLN A 80 10.53 10.36 5.74
N ALA A 81 10.15 9.79 4.59
CA ALA A 81 10.71 8.51 4.12
C ALA A 81 12.24 8.56 3.94
N ALA A 82 12.81 9.73 3.65
CA ALA A 82 14.26 9.93 3.52
C ALA A 82 15.05 9.71 4.83
N GLN A 83 14.37 9.62 5.97
CA GLN A 83 14.97 9.30 7.27
C GLN A 83 15.16 7.79 7.49
N LEU A 84 14.72 6.96 6.55
CA LEU A 84 15.00 5.53 6.55
C LEU A 84 16.31 5.28 5.81
N THR A 85 17.21 4.53 6.42
CA THR A 85 18.44 4.10 5.76
C THR A 85 18.13 3.05 4.69
N ARG A 86 19.05 2.88 3.72
CA ARG A 86 18.94 1.79 2.72
C ARG A 86 18.90 0.42 3.39
N GLN A 87 19.67 0.24 4.47
CA GLN A 87 19.67 -1.00 5.24
C GLN A 87 18.31 -1.28 5.88
N GLU A 88 17.69 -0.29 6.52
CA GLU A 88 16.35 -0.45 7.11
C GLU A 88 15.30 -0.81 6.06
N LEU A 89 15.37 -0.22 4.87
CA LEU A 89 14.45 -0.55 3.77
C LEU A 89 14.69 -1.97 3.26
N ALA A 90 15.94 -2.39 3.10
CA ALA A 90 16.28 -3.76 2.70
C ALA A 90 15.84 -4.78 3.76
N ASP A 91 16.03 -4.48 5.04
CA ASP A 91 15.63 -5.34 6.16
C ASP A 91 14.11 -5.45 6.25
N GLY A 92 13.41 -4.31 6.14
CA GLY A 92 11.96 -4.24 6.07
C GLY A 92 11.40 -4.98 4.85
N GLY A 93 12.08 -4.94 3.70
CA GLY A 93 11.73 -5.71 2.51
C GLY A 93 11.79 -7.22 2.75
N ARG A 94 12.83 -7.70 3.43
CA ARG A 94 12.97 -9.12 3.80
C ARG A 94 11.93 -9.58 4.82
N ASP A 95 11.63 -8.74 5.81
CA ASP A 95 10.56 -9.00 6.78
C ASP A 95 9.18 -9.04 6.11
N LEU A 96 8.87 -8.03 5.28
CA LEU A 96 7.64 -7.96 4.51
C LEU A 96 7.45 -9.20 3.62
N ALA A 97 8.49 -9.68 2.95
CA ALA A 97 8.41 -10.88 2.14
C ALA A 97 8.00 -12.11 2.95
N LYS A 98 8.49 -12.26 4.18
CA LYS A 98 8.07 -13.34 5.09
C LYS A 98 6.61 -13.20 5.51
N ARG A 99 6.16 -11.98 5.84
CA ARG A 99 4.75 -11.73 6.19
C ARG A 99 3.81 -12.10 5.05
N LEU A 100 4.12 -11.64 3.83
CA LEU A 100 3.31 -11.92 2.65
C LEU A 100 3.29 -13.41 2.28
N ALA A 101 4.42 -14.10 2.43
CA ALA A 101 4.50 -15.55 2.24
C ALA A 101 3.62 -16.30 3.24
N GLY A 102 3.62 -15.89 4.52
CA GLY A 102 2.80 -16.50 5.58
C GLY A 102 1.30 -16.43 5.29
N ILE A 103 0.83 -15.29 4.78
CA ILE A 103 -0.61 -15.10 4.48
C ILE A 103 -1.00 -15.51 3.06
N ARG A 104 -0.04 -15.87 2.19
CA ARG A 104 -0.26 -16.31 0.80
C ARG A 104 -1.10 -15.32 -0.03
N SER A 105 -0.79 -14.02 0.08
CA SER A 105 -1.50 -13.00 -0.69
C SER A 105 -1.22 -13.10 -2.19
N SER A 106 -2.20 -12.78 -3.05
CA SER A 106 -2.02 -12.85 -4.51
C SER A 106 -1.21 -11.67 -5.09
N TRP A 107 -1.42 -10.46 -4.57
CA TRP A 107 -0.77 -9.24 -5.04
C TRP A 107 -0.18 -8.40 -3.91
N ALA A 108 1.03 -7.91 -4.13
CA ALA A 108 1.72 -6.92 -3.32
C ALA A 108 1.73 -5.58 -4.07
N ALA A 109 0.96 -4.60 -3.60
CA ALA A 109 0.79 -3.30 -4.22
C ALA A 109 1.55 -2.20 -3.46
N PHE A 110 2.74 -1.84 -3.94
CA PHE A 110 3.62 -0.85 -3.29
C PHE A 110 3.23 0.58 -3.62
N LEU A 111 2.97 1.40 -2.60
CA LEU A 111 2.54 2.80 -2.72
C LEU A 111 3.75 3.74 -2.75
N GLY A 112 4.42 3.78 -3.90
CA GLY A 112 5.58 4.63 -4.16
C GLY A 112 6.79 3.86 -4.68
N VAL A 113 7.23 4.22 -5.89
CA VAL A 113 8.33 3.52 -6.58
C VAL A 113 9.65 3.55 -5.81
N SER A 114 10.00 4.66 -5.18
CA SER A 114 11.30 4.80 -4.49
C SER A 114 11.46 3.85 -3.31
N GLY A 115 10.38 3.62 -2.55
CA GLY A 115 10.40 2.68 -1.43
C GLY A 115 10.61 1.24 -1.90
N TYR A 116 9.90 0.84 -2.96
CA TYR A 116 10.08 -0.47 -3.59
C TYR A 116 11.50 -0.65 -4.13
N ARG A 117 12.01 0.33 -4.90
CA ARG A 117 13.38 0.31 -5.46
C ARG A 117 14.42 0.08 -4.38
N ALA A 118 14.32 0.80 -3.27
CA ALA A 118 15.28 0.73 -2.17
C ALA A 118 15.17 -0.58 -1.37
N ALA A 119 13.95 -1.10 -1.16
CA ALA A 119 13.72 -2.30 -0.37
C ALA A 119 14.07 -3.61 -1.10
N PHE A 120 13.97 -3.62 -2.44
CA PHE A 120 14.14 -4.83 -3.25
C PHE A 120 15.26 -4.71 -4.29
N ASP A 121 16.14 -3.72 -4.16
CA ASP A 121 17.26 -3.44 -5.06
C ASP A 121 16.86 -3.43 -6.55
N ALA A 122 15.76 -2.74 -6.85
CA ALA A 122 15.09 -2.80 -8.15
C ALA A 122 15.13 -1.45 -8.88
N PRO A 123 16.31 -0.87 -9.21
CA PRO A 123 16.44 0.53 -9.67
C PRO A 123 15.62 0.88 -10.93
N GLN A 124 15.32 -0.12 -11.77
CA GLN A 124 14.54 0.06 -13.01
C GLN A 124 13.02 -0.03 -12.81
N ALA A 125 12.54 -0.26 -11.58
CA ALA A 125 11.12 -0.38 -11.29
C ALA A 125 10.36 0.91 -11.64
N HIS A 126 9.15 0.80 -12.15
CA HIS A 126 8.30 1.92 -12.57
C HIS A 126 6.84 1.62 -12.20
N PRO A 127 5.92 2.59 -12.19
CA PRO A 127 4.50 2.31 -11.92
C PRO A 127 3.92 1.25 -12.87
N GLY A 128 3.23 0.25 -12.30
CA GLY A 128 2.68 -0.90 -13.01
C GLY A 128 3.18 -2.26 -12.49
N LEU A 129 2.89 -3.30 -13.27
CA LEU A 129 3.33 -4.68 -13.03
C LEU A 129 4.86 -4.77 -13.07
N GLN A 130 5.47 -5.42 -12.07
CA GLN A 130 6.91 -5.66 -12.03
C GLN A 130 7.24 -7.13 -12.38
N PRO A 131 8.43 -7.39 -12.95
CA PRO A 131 8.94 -8.75 -13.07
C PRO A 131 9.27 -9.31 -11.68
N GLY A 132 8.78 -10.51 -11.37
CA GLY A 132 9.06 -11.22 -10.12
C GLY A 132 7.94 -11.20 -9.08
N THR A 133 8.27 -11.69 -7.88
CA THR A 133 7.33 -11.82 -6.76
C THR A 133 7.96 -11.40 -5.44
N VAL A 134 7.12 -11.03 -4.47
CA VAL A 134 7.54 -10.79 -3.07
C VAL A 134 6.69 -11.67 -2.18
N GLY A 135 7.33 -12.60 -1.46
CA GLY A 135 6.60 -13.60 -0.65
C GLY A 135 5.64 -14.45 -1.48
N GLY A 136 5.95 -14.71 -2.76
CA GLY A 136 5.08 -15.41 -3.71
C GLY A 136 4.00 -14.55 -4.37
N ALA A 137 3.75 -13.34 -3.86
CA ALA A 137 2.76 -12.41 -4.43
C ALA A 137 3.30 -11.70 -5.67
N LYS A 138 2.45 -11.51 -6.69
CA LYS A 138 2.78 -10.68 -7.86
C LYS A 138 2.93 -9.23 -7.43
N VAL A 139 3.88 -8.53 -8.02
CA VAL A 139 4.21 -7.16 -7.61
C VAL A 139 3.58 -6.13 -8.54
N TRP A 140 2.89 -5.16 -7.94
CA TRP A 140 2.45 -3.94 -8.62
C TRP A 140 2.99 -2.73 -7.88
N VAL A 141 3.56 -1.78 -8.61
CA VAL A 141 4.00 -0.50 -8.04
C VAL A 141 2.99 0.57 -8.43
N LEU A 142 2.44 1.23 -7.42
CA LEU A 142 1.56 2.38 -7.56
C LEU A 142 2.33 3.68 -7.29
N PRO A 143 1.90 4.81 -7.84
CA PRO A 143 2.37 6.11 -7.41
C PRO A 143 2.08 6.35 -5.91
N ASN A 144 2.90 7.17 -5.26
CA ASN A 144 2.68 7.49 -3.84
C ASN A 144 1.41 8.37 -3.70
N PRO A 145 0.44 7.99 -2.84
CA PRO A 145 -0.82 8.72 -2.66
C PRO A 145 -0.69 9.99 -1.81
N SER A 146 0.48 10.31 -1.28
CA SER A 146 0.71 11.56 -0.52
C SER A 146 0.29 12.78 -1.34
N GLY A 147 -0.41 13.74 -0.71
CA GLY A 147 -0.80 14.99 -1.34
C GLY A 147 0.36 15.83 -1.87
N ARG A 148 1.58 15.59 -1.36
CA ARG A 148 2.84 16.22 -1.83
C ARG A 148 3.30 15.71 -3.20
N ASN A 149 2.76 14.59 -3.68
CA ASN A 149 3.05 14.08 -5.01
C ASN A 149 2.25 14.88 -6.05
N ALA A 150 2.86 15.93 -6.60
CA ALA A 150 2.25 16.78 -7.61
C ALA A 150 2.12 16.12 -8.99
N HIS A 151 2.94 15.09 -9.28
CA HIS A 151 2.94 14.40 -10.57
C HIS A 151 1.70 13.52 -10.79
N TYR A 152 0.98 13.18 -9.73
CA TYR A 152 -0.21 12.32 -9.79
C TYR A 152 -1.42 13.06 -9.23
N PRO A 153 -2.18 13.78 -10.08
CA PRO A 153 -3.48 14.31 -9.69
C PRO A 153 -4.45 13.17 -9.35
N PRO A 154 -5.53 13.45 -8.58
CA PRO A 154 -6.44 12.40 -8.09
C PRO A 154 -6.94 11.43 -9.16
N ALA A 155 -7.36 11.92 -10.33
CA ALA A 155 -7.85 11.09 -11.43
C ALA A 155 -6.78 10.16 -12.01
N ALA A 156 -5.54 10.65 -12.17
CA ALA A 156 -4.43 9.83 -12.65
C ALA A 156 -4.03 8.76 -11.63
N LEU A 157 -4.04 9.10 -10.34
CA LEU A 157 -3.80 8.12 -9.28
C LEU A 157 -4.88 7.02 -9.27
N ALA A 158 -6.16 7.40 -9.37
CA ALA A 158 -7.25 6.43 -9.46
C ALA A 158 -7.14 5.54 -10.71
N ALA A 159 -6.71 6.09 -11.86
CA ALA A 159 -6.49 5.30 -13.07
C ALA A 159 -5.42 4.20 -12.88
N GLU A 160 -4.33 4.49 -12.17
CA GLU A 160 -3.30 3.49 -11.85
C GLU A 160 -3.82 2.39 -10.91
N PHE A 161 -4.66 2.73 -9.93
CA PHE A 161 -5.34 1.75 -9.09
C PHE A 161 -6.33 0.90 -9.91
N THR A 162 -7.06 1.50 -10.85
CA THR A 162 -7.97 0.77 -11.77
C THR A 162 -7.20 -0.24 -12.63
N ARG A 163 -6.01 0.13 -13.12
CA ARG A 163 -5.15 -0.80 -13.86
C ARG A 163 -4.78 -2.02 -13.00
N LEU A 164 -4.40 -1.83 -11.74
CA LEU A 164 -4.15 -2.93 -10.81
C LEU A 164 -5.41 -3.78 -10.60
N ARG A 165 -6.56 -3.17 -10.28
CA ARG A 165 -7.82 -3.88 -10.04
C ARG A 165 -8.18 -4.81 -11.20
N ARG A 166 -8.08 -4.30 -12.43
CA ARG A 166 -8.34 -5.08 -13.65
C ARG A 166 -7.36 -6.24 -13.83
N HIS A 167 -6.06 -6.04 -13.55
CA HIS A 167 -5.08 -7.14 -13.59
C HIS A 167 -5.31 -8.19 -12.50
N ALA A 168 -5.76 -7.76 -11.33
CA ALA A 168 -6.19 -8.64 -10.25
C ALA A 168 -7.54 -9.32 -10.53
N ARG A 169 -8.21 -8.98 -11.64
CA ARG A 169 -9.54 -9.48 -12.04
C ARG A 169 -10.61 -9.27 -10.97
N LEU A 170 -10.49 -8.17 -10.22
CA LEU A 170 -11.46 -7.78 -9.21
C LEU A 170 -12.62 -6.99 -9.84
N PRO A 171 -13.87 -7.22 -9.39
CA PRO A 171 -15.03 -6.49 -9.90
C PRO A 171 -14.94 -5.00 -9.57
N ASP A 172 -15.70 -4.17 -10.30
CA ASP A 172 -15.88 -2.78 -9.90
C ASP A 172 -16.96 -2.72 -8.83
N ARG A 173 -16.57 -2.38 -7.60
CA ARG A 173 -17.50 -2.31 -6.49
C ARG A 173 -18.18 -0.95 -6.35
N SER A 174 -17.70 0.07 -7.07
CA SER A 174 -18.20 1.45 -6.93
C SER A 174 -19.53 1.68 -7.66
N THR A 175 -19.90 0.80 -8.58
CA THR A 175 -21.18 0.79 -9.27
C THR A 175 -22.09 -0.27 -8.64
N PRO A 176 -23.30 0.08 -8.18
CA PRO A 176 -24.32 -0.92 -7.88
C PRO A 176 -24.62 -1.75 -9.13
N GLU A 177 -24.76 -3.07 -8.98
CA GLU A 177 -25.35 -3.94 -10.02
C GLU A 177 -26.80 -3.54 -10.33
#